data_AF-A0A926VXH0-F1
#
_entry.id   AF-A0A926VXH0-F1
#
_cell.length_a   1.000
_cell.length_b   1.000
_cell.length_c   1.000
_cell.angle_alpha   90.00
_cell.angle_beta   90.00
_cell.angle_gamma   90.00
#
_symmetry.space_group_name_H-M   'P 1'
#
loop_
_entity.id
_entity.type
_entity.pdbx_description
1 polymer ?
#
loop_
_entity_poly.entity_id
_entity_poly.type
_entity_poly.pdbx_seq_one_letter_code
_entity_poly.pdbx_strand_id
1 'polypeptide(L)'
;MERYLGAVEHSYWLYNQFYPMDFATVAKLQGQFSFDQLSTVLRQVQQRHPLLRVRIAPDAIGQPKFVETDDEIPLRLVARTNDRH
;
A
#
# COMPACT_ATOMS: atom_id res chain seq x y z
N MET A 1 -0.18 8.98 11.11
CA MET A 1 -1.51 8.98 11.73
C MET A 1 -1.60 7.73 12.57
N GLU A 2 -1.53 7.85 13.89
CA GLU A 2 -1.76 6.70 14.78
C GLU A 2 -3.18 6.70 15.30
N ARG A 3 -3.97 5.68 14.94
CA ARG A 3 -5.35 5.52 15.43
C ARG A 3 -5.81 4.07 15.34
N TYR A 4 -6.80 3.72 16.16
CA TYR A 4 -7.52 2.46 16.00
C TYR A 4 -8.29 2.41 14.67
N LEU A 5 -8.51 1.19 14.19
CA LEU A 5 -9.31 0.93 12.99
C LEU A 5 -10.79 1.27 13.27
N GLY A 6 -11.44 1.91 12.31
CA GLY A 6 -12.90 2.09 12.32
C GLY A 6 -13.61 0.75 12.06
N ALA A 7 -14.94 0.72 12.24
CA ALA A 7 -15.71 -0.53 12.16
C ALA A 7 -15.51 -1.32 10.84
N VAL A 8 -15.50 -0.62 9.70
CA VAL A 8 -15.30 -1.26 8.39
C VAL A 8 -13.87 -1.76 8.22
N GLU A 9 -12.87 -0.93 8.56
CA GLU A 9 -11.45 -1.32 8.48
C GLU A 9 -11.16 -2.51 9.39
N HIS A 10 -11.73 -2.53 10.59
CA HIS A 10 -11.59 -3.65 11.53
C HIS A 10 -12.24 -4.91 10.96
N SER A 11 -13.42 -4.80 10.35
CA SER A 11 -14.07 -5.94 9.69
C SER A 11 -13.19 -6.51 8.58
N TYR A 12 -12.63 -5.66 7.73
CA TYR A 12 -11.67 -6.06 6.69
C TYR A 12 -10.41 -6.71 7.26
N TRP A 13 -9.84 -6.15 8.33
CA TRP A 13 -8.66 -6.72 8.99
C TRP A 13 -8.92 -8.13 9.53
N LEU A 14 -10.08 -8.35 10.16
CA LEU A 14 -10.50 -9.68 10.64
C LEU A 14 -10.65 -10.67 9.49
N TYR A 15 -11.33 -10.30 8.40
CA TYR A 15 -11.42 -11.17 7.22
C TYR A 15 -10.04 -11.51 6.65
N ASN A 16 -9.14 -10.53 6.59
CA ASN A 16 -7.79 -10.70 6.08
C ASN A 16 -6.91 -11.67 6.92
N GLN A 17 -7.28 -11.96 8.18
CA GLN A 17 -6.58 -12.96 9.00
C GLN A 17 -6.84 -14.40 8.53
N PHE A 18 -7.96 -14.64 7.83
CA PHE A 18 -8.35 -15.98 7.38
C PHE A 18 -8.13 -16.18 5.88
N TYR A 19 -8.32 -15.13 5.08
CA TYR A 19 -8.16 -15.16 3.63
C TYR A 19 -7.52 -13.85 3.14
N PRO A 20 -6.51 -13.89 2.27
CA PRO A 20 -5.92 -12.67 1.72
C PRO A 20 -6.96 -11.89 0.90
N MET A 21 -7.24 -10.66 1.32
CA MET A 21 -8.21 -9.73 0.75
C MET A 21 -7.53 -8.59 -0.04
N ASP A 22 -6.38 -8.89 -0.63
CA ASP A 22 -5.61 -7.91 -1.39
C ASP A 22 -6.26 -7.64 -2.76
N PHE A 23 -6.16 -6.40 -3.23
CA PHE A 23 -6.59 -6.02 -4.57
C PHE A 23 -5.49 -5.24 -5.28
N ALA A 24 -5.50 -5.31 -6.61
CA ALA A 24 -4.62 -4.52 -7.45
C ALA A 24 -5.44 -3.85 -8.56
N THR A 25 -5.02 -2.64 -8.93
CA THR A 25 -5.52 -1.95 -10.14
C THR A 25 -4.34 -1.72 -11.06
N VAL A 26 -4.52 -2.05 -12.35
CA VAL A 26 -3.47 -1.92 -13.36
C VAL A 26 -3.89 -0.86 -14.36
N ALA A 27 -2.97 0.05 -14.68
CA ALA A 27 -3.15 1.05 -15.72
C ALA A 27 -2.00 0.95 -16.73
N LYS A 28 -2.35 0.93 -18.02
CA LYS A 28 -1.38 1.05 -19.10
C LYS A 28 -1.12 2.53 -19.37
N LEU A 29 0.12 2.95 -19.17
CA LEU A 29 0.56 4.32 -19.43
C LEU A 29 1.37 4.36 -20.73
N GLN A 30 1.20 5.44 -21.50
CA GLN A 30 1.99 5.71 -22.71
C GLN A 30 2.71 7.04 -22.55
N GLY A 31 4.01 7.03 -22.80
CA GLY A 31 4.87 8.20 -22.63
C GLY A 31 6.31 7.80 -22.30
N GLN A 32 7.16 8.81 -22.07
CA GLN A 32 8.52 8.60 -21.59
C GLN A 32 8.53 8.67 -20.06
N PHE A 33 9.01 7.61 -19.43
CA PHE A 33 9.16 7.52 -17.98
C PHE A 33 10.54 6.94 -17.67
N SER A 34 11.23 7.53 -16.71
CA SER A 34 12.41 6.91 -16.10
C SER A 34 12.07 6.33 -14.73
N PHE A 35 12.82 5.32 -14.32
CA PHE A 35 12.67 4.71 -13.00
C PHE A 35 12.80 5.74 -11.87
N ASP A 36 13.79 6.64 -11.97
CA ASP A 36 14.07 7.68 -10.96
C ASP A 36 12.94 8.70 -10.83
N GLN A 37 12.36 9.12 -11.97
CA GLN A 37 11.19 10.00 -11.97
C GLN A 37 9.99 9.32 -11.30
N LEU A 38 9.71 8.05 -11.63
CA LEU A 38 8.61 7.31 -11.04
C LEU A 38 8.81 7.10 -9.54
N SER A 39 10.03 6.74 -9.11
CA SER A 39 10.37 6.60 -7.69
C SER A 39 10.14 7.92 -6.92
N THR A 40 10.54 9.05 -7.50
CA THR A 40 10.34 10.37 -6.90
C THR A 40 8.86 10.74 -6.78
N VAL A 41 8.08 10.50 -7.83
CA VAL A 41 6.63 10.77 -7.82
C VAL A 41 5.92 9.88 -6.80
N LEU A 42 6.28 8.59 -6.69
CA LEU A 42 5.71 7.68 -5.69
C LEU A 42 5.98 8.17 -4.27
N ARG A 43 7.20 8.64 -3.96
CA ARG A 43 7.50 9.28 -2.66
C ARG A 43 6.63 10.50 -2.39
N GLN A 44 6.46 11.39 -3.39
CA GLN A 44 5.62 12.58 -3.24
C GLN A 44 4.14 12.24 -2.98
N VAL A 45 3.61 11.23 -3.70
CA VAL A 45 2.25 10.71 -3.47
C VAL A 45 2.15 10.16 -2.04
N GLN A 46 3.11 9.34 -1.61
CA GLN A 46 3.14 8.79 -0.25
C GLN A 46 3.21 9.89 0.83
N GLN A 47 3.97 10.97 0.61
CA GLN A 47 4.02 12.14 1.50
C GLN A 47 2.69 12.91 1.54
N ARG A 48 1.98 13.00 0.42
CA ARG A 48 0.67 13.68 0.34
C ARG A 48 -0.46 12.89 1.01
N HIS A 49 -0.38 11.56 1.04
CA HIS A 49 -1.46 10.69 1.50
C HIS A 49 -1.09 9.95 2.81
N PRO A 50 -1.60 10.37 3.98
CA PRO A 50 -1.23 9.78 5.28
C PRO A 50 -1.47 8.28 5.41
N LEU A 51 -2.50 7.74 4.75
CA LEU A 51 -2.83 6.31 4.79
C LEU A 51 -1.84 5.43 4.00
N LEU A 52 -0.96 6.02 3.18
CA LEU A 52 0.12 5.28 2.51
C LEU A 52 1.40 5.20 3.36
N ARG A 53 1.39 5.75 4.58
CA ARG A 53 2.53 5.75 5.52
C ARG A 53 2.19 5.06 6.83
N VAL A 54 1.29 4.09 6.77
CA VAL A 54 0.88 3.32 7.94
C VAL A 54 0.87 1.84 7.62
N ARG A 55 1.09 1.04 8.65
CA ARG A 55 0.80 -0.40 8.67
C ARG A 55 -0.17 -0.69 9.80
N ILE A 56 -0.78 -1.87 9.79
CA ILE A 56 -1.62 -2.33 10.90
C ILE A 56 -0.75 -3.13 11.87
N ALA A 57 -0.80 -2.77 13.15
CA ALA A 57 -0.16 -3.52 14.22
C ALA A 57 -1.11 -3.64 15.42
N PRO A 58 -1.22 -4.81 16.06
CA PRO A 58 -1.93 -4.94 17.32
C PRO A 58 -1.18 -4.23 18.44
N ASP A 59 -1.92 -3.68 19.40
CA ASP A 59 -1.37 -3.15 20.65
C ASP A 59 -1.09 -4.26 21.69
N ALA A 60 -0.79 -3.88 22.93
CA ALA A 60 -0.46 -4.81 24.01
C ALA A 60 -1.60 -5.76 24.41
N ILE A 61 -2.86 -5.41 24.10
CA ILE A 61 -4.04 -6.24 24.39
C ILE A 61 -4.60 -6.90 23.11
N GLY A 62 -3.90 -6.77 21.99
CA GLY A 62 -4.26 -7.38 20.71
C GLY A 62 -5.19 -6.54 19.83
N GLN A 63 -5.50 -5.28 20.20
CA GLN A 63 -6.38 -4.44 19.43
C GLN A 63 -5.63 -3.82 18.22
N PRO A 64 -6.10 -4.00 16.98
CA PRO A 64 -5.40 -3.49 15.80
C PRO A 64 -5.48 -1.96 15.73
N LYS A 65 -4.36 -1.33 15.41
CA LYS A 65 -4.28 0.10 15.09
C LYS A 65 -3.39 0.37 13.87
N PHE A 66 -3.64 1.50 13.22
CA PHE A 66 -2.67 2.09 12.29
C PHE A 66 -1.50 2.63 13.11
N VAL A 67 -0.31 2.23 12.69
CA VAL A 67 0.97 2.75 13.19
C VAL A 67 1.76 3.31 12.01
N GLU A 68 2.46 4.42 12.22
CA GLU A 68 3.29 5.00 11.17
C GLU A 68 4.41 4.05 10.75
N THR A 69 4.81 4.16 9.48
CA THR A 69 5.98 3.49 8.93
C THR A 69 6.70 4.40 7.95
N ASP A 70 8.01 4.25 7.89
CA ASP A 70 8.90 4.93 6.93
C ASP A 70 9.18 4.06 5.69
N ASP A 71 8.51 2.90 5.56
CA ASP A 71 8.66 2.02 4.41
C ASP A 71 8.22 2.72 3.12
N GLU A 72 9.11 2.78 2.12
CA GLU A 72 8.80 3.35 0.81
C GLU A 72 7.89 2.42 -0.02
N ILE A 73 7.02 3.00 -0.86
CA ILE A 73 6.26 2.23 -1.85
C ILE A 73 7.28 1.57 -2.82
N PRO A 74 7.33 0.22 -2.89
CA PRO A 74 8.34 -0.47 -3.68
C PRO A 74 8.07 -0.28 -5.18
N LEU A 75 9.10 0.15 -5.91
CA LEU A 75 9.11 0.21 -7.37
C LEU A 75 10.01 -0.91 -7.92
N ARG A 76 9.48 -1.71 -8.85
CA ARG A 76 10.21 -2.84 -9.45
C ARG A 76 10.11 -2.77 -10.96
N LEU A 77 11.24 -2.94 -11.64
CA LEU A 77 11.28 -3.17 -13.07
C LEU A 77 11.14 -4.68 -13.33
N VAL A 78 10.12 -5.06 -14.08
CA VAL A 78 9.86 -6.47 -14.43
C VAL A 78 9.98 -6.64 -15.94
N ALA A 79 10.65 -7.72 -16.36
CA ALA A 79 10.73 -8.06 -17.77
C ALA A 79 9.34 -8.43 -18.31
N ARG A 80 8.99 -7.91 -19.48
CA ARG A 80 7.73 -8.26 -20.14
C ARG A 80 7.82 -9.68 -20.67
N THR A 81 7.01 -10.59 -20.13
CA THR A 81 7.01 -12.02 -20.49
C THR A 81 5.95 -12.40 -21.51
N ASN A 82 4.81 -11.69 -21.57
CA ASN A 82 3.82 -11.84 -22.65
C ASN A 82 2.95 -10.58 -22.80
N ASP A 83 2.10 -10.58 -23.83
CA ASP A 83 1.14 -9.50 -24.13
C ASP A 83 -0.30 -9.84 -23.69
N ARG A 84 -0.48 -10.97 -23.00
CA ARG A 84 -1.77 -11.38 -22.43
C ARG A 84 -1.79 -10.94 -20.97
N HIS A 85 -2.10 -9.67 -20.74
CA HIS A 85 -2.80 -9.08 -19.59
C HIS A 85 -2.64 -7.56 -19.64
#